data_AF-A0A954DI76-F1
#
_entry.id   AF-A0A954DI76-F1
#
_cell.length_a   1.000
_cell.length_b   1.000
_cell.length_c   1.000
_cell.angle_alpha   90.00
_cell.angle_beta   90.00
_cell.angle_gamma   90.00
#
_symmetry.space_group_name_H-M   'P 1'
#
loop_
_entity.id
_entity.type
_entity.pdbx_description
1 polymer ?
#
loop_
_entity_poly.entity_id
_entity_poly.type
_entity_poly.pdbx_seq_one_letter_code
_entity_poly.pdbx_strand_id
1 'polypeptide(L)'
;MDLSATPPKPAAALAARARDLLGMWYALDLWPVAIVWRDGLEGPAGIAWLEERTIELDAHLLARHPRRIDEVLAHELAHLVIHARIGPDAEQHGPEWRALLEIAGVRATRFHAMDA
;
A
#
# COMPACT_ATOMS: atom_id res chain seq x y z
N MET A 1 -27.14 -5.72 -7.10
CA MET A 1 -27.09 -4.73 -6.01
C MET A 1 -25.66 -4.24 -5.99
N ASP A 2 -25.41 -3.14 -6.68
CA ASP A 2 -24.09 -2.52 -6.76
C ASP A 2 -23.89 -1.75 -5.46
N LEU A 3 -23.17 -2.37 -4.53
CA LEU A 3 -22.69 -1.69 -3.33
C LEU A 3 -21.21 -1.36 -3.58
N SER A 4 -20.94 -0.46 -4.51
CA SER A 4 -19.65 0.23 -4.49
C SER A 4 -19.55 0.91 -3.14
N ALA A 5 -18.68 0.40 -2.28
CA ALA A 5 -18.52 0.97 -0.96
C ALA A 5 -17.98 2.39 -1.13
N THR A 6 -18.55 3.36 -0.41
CA THR A 6 -17.96 4.69 -0.36
C THR A 6 -16.52 4.54 0.13
N PRO A 7 -15.52 5.04 -0.61
CA PRO A 7 -14.13 4.81 -0.28
C PRO A 7 -13.83 5.35 1.13
N PRO A 8 -13.23 4.57 2.02
CA PRO A 8 -13.08 4.94 3.43
C PRO A 8 -12.08 6.08 3.63
N LYS A 9 -11.28 6.40 2.61
CA LYS A 9 -10.41 7.58 2.58
C LYS A 9 -10.43 8.22 1.17
N PRO A 10 -10.51 9.56 1.06
CA PRO A 10 -10.49 10.24 -0.23
C PRO A 10 -9.22 9.94 -1.02
N ALA A 11 -9.36 9.77 -2.34
CA ALA A 11 -8.23 9.49 -3.24
C ALA A 11 -7.11 10.55 -3.13
N ALA A 12 -7.46 11.83 -3.01
CA ALA A 12 -6.48 12.91 -2.83
C ALA A 12 -5.65 12.76 -1.54
N ALA A 13 -6.25 12.28 -0.44
CA ALA A 13 -5.56 12.06 0.82
C ALA A 13 -4.61 10.85 0.75
N LEU A 14 -4.99 9.79 0.03
CA LEU A 14 -4.11 8.66 -0.25
C LEU A 14 -2.94 9.07 -1.14
N ALA A 15 -3.21 9.81 -2.21
CA ALA A 15 -2.21 10.33 -3.13
C ALA A 15 -1.18 11.22 -2.42
N ALA A 16 -1.64 12.13 -1.55
CA ALA A 16 -0.76 12.96 -0.74
C ALA A 16 0.11 12.11 0.19
N ARG A 17 -0.51 11.16 0.93
CA ARG A 17 0.23 10.28 1.84
C ARG A 17 1.27 9.42 1.10
N ALA A 18 0.93 8.89 -0.07
CA ALA A 18 1.85 8.10 -0.88
C ALA A 18 3.04 8.94 -1.36
N ARG A 19 2.79 10.18 -1.82
CA ARG A 19 3.85 11.10 -2.20
C ARG A 19 4.77 11.44 -1.03
N ASP A 20 4.22 11.65 0.17
CA ASP A 20 5.02 11.92 1.37
C ASP A 20 5.93 10.73 1.73
N LEU A 21 5.39 9.50 1.67
CA LEU A 21 6.16 8.27 1.91
C LEU A 21 7.28 8.10 0.88
N LEU A 22 6.97 8.25 -0.40
CA LEU A 22 7.98 8.21 -1.47
C LEU A 22 9.06 9.29 -1.26
N GLY A 23 8.67 10.50 -0.83
CA GLY A 23 9.60 11.57 -0.46
C GLY A 23 10.53 11.17 0.67
N MET A 24 9.97 10.64 1.76
CA MET A 24 10.70 10.18 2.94
C MET A 24 11.69 9.05 2.61
N TRP A 25 11.33 8.21 1.66
CA TRP A 25 12.16 7.08 1.22
C TRP A 25 13.12 7.45 0.08
N TYR A 26 13.14 8.70 -0.40
CA TYR A 26 13.93 9.15 -1.56
C TYR A 26 13.57 8.41 -2.86
N ALA A 27 12.29 8.16 -3.09
CA ALA A 27 11.74 7.41 -4.22
C ALA A 27 10.69 8.21 -5.01
N LEU A 28 10.81 9.54 -5.07
CA LEU A 28 9.86 10.41 -5.78
C LEU A 28 9.88 10.21 -7.31
N ASP A 29 10.91 9.59 -7.85
CA ASP A 29 11.01 9.15 -9.25
C ASP A 29 9.97 8.07 -9.61
N LEU A 30 9.39 7.40 -8.61
CA LEU A 30 8.30 6.45 -8.80
C LEU A 30 6.93 7.13 -8.91
N TRP A 31 6.84 8.43 -8.62
CA TRP A 31 5.60 9.19 -8.77
C TRP A 31 5.28 9.49 -10.25
N PRO A 32 4.01 9.40 -10.70
CA PRO A 32 2.82 9.03 -9.92
C PRO A 32 2.66 7.52 -9.72
N VAL A 33 2.07 7.16 -8.58
CA VAL A 33 1.57 5.82 -8.28
C VAL A 33 0.04 5.87 -8.30
N ALA A 34 -0.59 5.00 -9.08
CA ALA A 34 -2.04 4.89 -9.08
C ALA A 34 -2.51 4.18 -7.80
N ILE A 35 -3.52 4.73 -7.12
CA ILE A 35 -4.10 4.12 -5.91
C ILE A 35 -5.59 3.99 -6.15
N VAL A 36 -6.07 2.75 -6.16
CA VAL A 36 -7.46 2.42 -6.49
C VAL A 36 -8.11 1.64 -5.36
N TRP A 37 -9.39 1.91 -5.14
CA TRP A 37 -10.23 1.13 -4.25
C TRP A 37 -10.88 -0.01 -5.02
N ARG A 38 -10.91 -1.20 -4.42
CA ARG A 38 -11.56 -2.40 -4.96
C ARG A 38 -12.58 -2.92 -3.94
N ASP A 39 -13.73 -3.35 -4.43
CA ASP A 39 -14.78 -3.90 -3.59
C ASP A 39 -14.51 -5.38 -3.31
N GLY A 40 -13.89 -5.67 -2.16
CA GLY A 40 -13.65 -7.04 -1.69
C GLY A 40 -12.57 -7.80 -2.47
N LEU A 41 -11.31 -7.63 -2.07
CA LEU A 41 -10.20 -8.47 -2.50
C LEU A 41 -10.32 -9.84 -1.81
N GLU A 42 -9.98 -10.92 -2.53
CA GLU A 42 -9.91 -12.25 -1.94
C GLU A 42 -8.60 -12.41 -1.14
N GLY A 43 -8.65 -12.09 0.16
CA GLY A 43 -7.57 -12.36 1.11
C GLY A 43 -6.84 -11.11 1.65
N PRO A 44 -6.11 -10.34 0.82
CA PRO A 44 -5.26 -9.27 1.31
C PRO A 44 -6.01 -7.94 1.46
N ALA A 45 -5.55 -7.09 2.37
CA ALA A 45 -6.08 -5.73 2.52
C ALA A 45 -5.62 -4.77 1.41
N GLY A 46 -4.56 -5.14 0.68
CA GLY A 46 -4.04 -4.40 -0.46
C GLY A 46 -3.10 -5.24 -1.32
N ILE A 47 -2.85 -4.77 -2.54
CA ILE A 47 -1.97 -5.42 -3.52
C ILE A 47 -1.15 -4.34 -4.23
N ALA A 48 0.16 -4.57 -4.38
CA ALA A 48 1.04 -3.79 -5.24
C ALA A 48 1.25 -4.48 -6.61
N TRP A 49 0.81 -3.83 -7.68
CA TRP A 49 1.13 -4.18 -9.06
C TRP A 49 2.38 -3.42 -9.49
N LEU A 50 3.51 -4.12 -9.47
CA LEU A 50 4.86 -3.52 -9.47
C LEU A 50 5.23 -2.89 -10.81
N GLU A 51 4.83 -3.49 -11.93
CA GLU A 51 5.12 -2.99 -13.28
C GLU A 51 4.24 -1.79 -13.63
N GLU A 52 2.96 -1.86 -13.28
CA GLU A 52 1.94 -0.85 -13.54
C GLU A 52 1.97 0.32 -12.56
N ARG A 53 2.83 0.23 -11.53
CA ARG A 53 2.90 1.17 -10.41
C ARG A 53 1.53 1.50 -9.82
N THR A 54 0.75 0.45 -9.57
CA THR A 54 -0.62 0.54 -9.09
C THR A 54 -0.75 -0.16 -7.74
N ILE A 55 -1.45 0.49 -6.81
CA ILE A 55 -1.83 -0.09 -5.52
C ILE A 55 -3.34 -0.23 -5.50
N GLU A 56 -3.80 -1.45 -5.26
CA GLU A 56 -5.20 -1.74 -4.96
C GLU A 56 -5.38 -1.86 -3.46
N LEU A 57 -6.45 -1.27 -2.93
CA LEU A 57 -6.84 -1.35 -1.53
C LEU A 57 -8.26 -1.92 -1.42
N ASP A 58 -8.48 -2.85 -0.48
CA ASP A 58 -9.82 -3.41 -0.22
C ASP A 58 -10.69 -2.39 0.53
N ALA A 59 -11.71 -1.87 -0.15
CA ALA A 59 -12.62 -0.88 0.42
C ALA A 59 -13.48 -1.44 1.57
N HIS A 60 -13.92 -2.70 1.49
CA HIS A 60 -14.77 -3.33 2.49
C HIS A 60 -14.02 -3.62 3.77
N LEU A 61 -12.86 -4.26 3.65
CA LEU A 61 -12.04 -4.63 4.79
C LEU A 61 -11.48 -3.39 5.48
N LEU A 62 -10.97 -2.42 4.71
CA LEU A 62 -10.38 -1.22 5.29
C LEU A 62 -11.42 -0.22 5.82
N ALA A 63 -12.68 -0.28 5.36
CA ALA A 63 -13.77 0.45 6.01
C ALA A 63 -14.00 -0.02 7.46
N ARG A 64 -13.75 -1.30 7.76
CA ARG A 64 -13.83 -1.84 9.13
C ARG A 64 -12.58 -1.52 9.96
N HIS A 65 -11.47 -1.24 9.29
CA HIS A 65 -10.18 -0.96 9.94
C HIS A 65 -9.54 0.34 9.43
N PRO A 66 -10.18 1.51 9.59
CA PRO A 66 -9.72 2.77 8.97
C PRO A 66 -8.32 3.20 9.43
N ARG A 67 -7.91 2.80 10.65
CA ARG A 67 -6.56 3.06 11.18
C ARG A 67 -5.47 2.29 10.43
N ARG A 68 -5.82 1.18 9.76
CA ARG A 68 -4.90 0.33 9.00
C ARG A 68 -4.67 0.84 7.57
N ILE A 69 -5.48 1.78 7.07
CA ILE A 69 -5.36 2.27 5.69
C ILE A 69 -3.94 2.78 5.40
N ASP A 70 -3.40 3.62 6.30
CA ASP A 70 -2.05 4.17 6.10
C ASP A 70 -0.94 3.13 6.29
N GLU A 71 -1.19 2.10 7.10
CA GLU A 71 -0.25 0.99 7.30
C GLU A 71 -0.21 0.08 6.06
N VAL A 72 -1.37 -0.25 5.49
CA VAL A 72 -1.48 -1.07 4.27
C VAL A 72 -0.95 -0.30 3.06
N LEU A 73 -1.26 0.99 2.93
CA LEU A 73 -0.69 1.82 1.87
C LEU A 73 0.85 1.84 1.94
N ALA A 74 1.42 2.01 3.15
CA ALA A 74 2.87 1.95 3.33
C ALA A 74 3.44 0.55 3.02
N HIS A 75 2.74 -0.52 3.41
CA HIS A 75 3.10 -1.91 3.11
C HIS A 75 3.26 -2.13 1.60
N GLU A 76 2.23 -1.77 0.83
CA GLU A 76 2.21 -1.99 -0.62
C GLU A 76 3.16 -1.06 -1.36
N LEU A 77 3.27 0.22 -0.96
CA LEU A 77 4.28 1.13 -1.54
C LEU A 77 5.70 0.66 -1.28
N ALA A 78 5.98 0.07 -0.11
CA ALA A 78 7.31 -0.44 0.20
C ALA A 78 7.70 -1.59 -0.74
N HIS A 79 6.78 -2.48 -1.12
CA HIS A 79 7.04 -3.50 -2.15
C HIS A 79 7.42 -2.87 -3.49
N LEU A 80 6.67 -1.84 -3.90
CA LEU A 80 6.93 -1.11 -5.14
C LEU A 80 8.31 -0.42 -5.14
N VAL A 81 8.69 0.23 -4.03
CA VAL A 81 10.01 0.89 -3.88
C VAL A 81 11.14 -0.13 -3.91
N ILE A 82 10.99 -1.24 -3.19
CA ILE A 82 12.01 -2.28 -3.11
C ILE A 82 12.19 -2.96 -4.47
N HIS A 83 11.10 -3.31 -5.16
CA HIS A 83 11.18 -3.87 -6.51
C HIS A 83 11.86 -2.91 -7.49
N ALA A 84 11.54 -1.61 -7.45
CA ALA A 84 12.15 -0.63 -8.36
C ALA A 84 13.67 -0.45 -8.13
N ARG A 85 14.15 -0.67 -6.91
CA ARG A 85 15.57 -0.48 -6.54
C ARG A 85 16.42 -1.72 -6.66
N ILE A 86 15.87 -2.86 -6.25
CA ILE A 86 16.60 -4.13 -6.12
C ILE A 86 16.26 -5.06 -7.30
N GLY A 87 15.05 -4.94 -7.85
CA GLY A 87 14.55 -5.79 -8.92
C GLY A 87 13.76 -7.00 -8.41
N PRO A 88 13.46 -7.96 -9.29
CA PRO A 88 12.57 -9.09 -9.00
C PRO A 88 13.13 -10.08 -7.97
N ASP A 89 14.44 -10.04 -7.71
CA ASP A 89 15.11 -10.93 -6.74
C ASP A 89 15.00 -10.43 -5.29
N ALA A 90 14.33 -9.30 -5.06
CA ALA A 90 14.15 -8.75 -3.73
C ALA A 90 13.34 -9.69 -2.82
N GLU A 91 13.82 -9.92 -1.60
CA GLU A 91 13.10 -10.73 -0.63
C GLU A 91 11.79 -10.06 -0.23
N GLN A 92 10.67 -10.79 -0.37
CA GLN A 92 9.38 -10.34 0.12
C GLN A 92 9.44 -10.13 1.63
N HIS A 93 9.16 -8.90 2.07
CA HIS A 93 9.28 -8.48 3.47
C HIS A 93 10.69 -8.62 4.07
N GLY A 94 11.74 -8.52 3.24
CA GLY A 94 13.15 -8.52 3.65
C GLY A 94 13.58 -7.32 4.50
N PRO A 95 14.84 -7.24 4.93
CA PRO A 95 15.37 -6.16 5.77
C PRO A 95 15.13 -4.75 5.21
N GLU A 96 15.29 -4.57 3.90
CA GLU A 96 15.13 -3.29 3.23
C GLU A 96 13.66 -2.84 3.27
N TRP A 97 12.74 -3.77 3.03
CA TRP A 97 11.31 -3.52 3.16
C TRP A 97 10.93 -3.14 4.59
N ARG A 98 11.46 -3.84 5.60
CA ARG A 98 11.21 -3.53 7.01
C ARG A 98 11.73 -2.13 7.37
N ALA A 99 12.91 -1.77 6.88
CA ALA A 99 13.50 -0.45 7.11
C ALA A 99 12.61 0.67 6.56
N LEU A 100 11.99 0.51 5.39
CA LEU A 100 11.04 1.49 4.86
C LEU A 100 9.83 1.69 5.77
N LEU A 101 9.28 0.60 6.32
CA LEU A 101 8.16 0.68 7.25
C LEU A 101 8.53 1.33 8.59
N GLU A 102 9.72 1.03 9.12
CA GLU A 102 10.24 1.67 10.32
C GLU A 102 10.42 3.17 10.11
N ILE A 103 10.99 3.58 8.98
CA ILE A 103 11.11 5.00 8.60
C ILE A 103 9.74 5.67 8.51
N ALA A 104 8.74 4.98 7.95
CA ALA A 104 7.37 5.47 7.87
C ALA A 104 6.62 5.50 9.22
N GLY A 105 7.24 5.01 10.30
CA GLY A 105 6.65 4.95 11.64
C GLY A 105 5.57 3.90 11.79
N VAL A 106 5.50 2.91 10.90
CA VAL A 106 4.49 1.84 10.93
C VAL A 106 5.14 0.50 11.28
N ARG A 107 4.40 -0.36 11.99
CA ARG A 107 4.91 -1.68 12.36
C ARG A 107 5.02 -2.57 11.12
N ALA A 108 6.18 -3.19 10.93
CA ALA A 108 6.39 -4.22 9.92
C ALA A 108 5.50 -5.45 10.15
N THR A 109 4.28 -5.39 9.64
CA THR A 109 3.26 -6.44 9.76
C THR A 109 2.85 -6.89 8.36
N ARG A 110 2.57 -8.19 8.20
CA ARG A 110 2.05 -8.75 6.96
C ARG A 110 0.54 -8.49 6.91
N PHE A 111 0.06 -7.80 5.88
CA PHE A 111 -1.37 -7.47 5.71
C PHE A 111 -2.07 -8.32 4.64
N HIS A 112 -1.44 -9.42 4.23
CA HIS A 112 -1.97 -10.36 3.23
C HIS A 112 -3.13 -11.22 3.73
N ALA A 113 -3.31 -11.31 5.04
CA ALA A 113 -4.45 -11.96 5.66
C ALA A 113 -4.90 -11.10 6.83
N MET A 114 -5.99 -10.37 6.63
CA MET A 114 -6.70 -9.71 7.71
C MET A 114 -7.97 -10.53 7.96
N ASP A 115 -8.30 -10.77 9.22
CA ASP A 115 -9.57 -11.42 9.56
C ASP A 115 -10.73 -10.51 9.12
N ALA A 116 -11.74 -11.10 8.48
CA ALA A 116 -12.91 -10.41 7.91
C ALA A 116 -13.96 -10.02 8.97
#